data_AF-A0AAW9PZX4-F1
#
_entry.id   AF-A0AAW9PZX4-F1
#
_cell.length_a   1.000
_cell.length_b   1.000
_cell.length_c   1.000
_cell.angle_alpha   90.00
_cell.angle_beta   90.00
_cell.angle_gamma   90.00
#
_symmetry.space_group_name_H-M   'P 1'
#
loop_
_entity.id
_entity.type
_entity.pdbx_description
1 polymer ?
#
loop_
_entity_poly.entity_id
_entity_poly.type
_entity_poly.pdbx_seq_one_letter_code
_entity_poly.pdbx_strand_id
1 'polypeptide(L)'
;MIDCDPAPPDNLQLKIADTRDELEACFRLLHDAYVSSGFMKPHPSGMRVTQYHALPTTTTLCAKIDGVVVGTISMIREGVFGFPLQAAFDLSEVRAKEGQIAEISALAVHPDYRKTGGAILFPLMKFMYEYCTQYFDTRHLVIAVNPDKIELYESLLFFKRLRGNVVDQYDFANGAPAVGATLDLAHAPRLFENVYGGRPPRKNLFRYFVQTRLPNIQTPRRRYHTTNDPVMTPEILHHFFNVATQGFAELDERRRLLLRSIYGLPGYDSVLPAPTAPLAGHHPLRRHQRFSLRCPAQLTLGQDSPLPLTVIELSAGGFQAESKVPLPLDADGAAVIELGRHDVSSVRVRVVRHGGPSSNYGGFYGFQLEETDERWRRCVAALEGGQTAADLMRPMPVASVASAPDTPRRAASDRSAYPSAGR
;
A
#
# COMPACT_ATOMS: atom_id res chain seq x y z
N MET A 1 28.83 -15.65 0.47
CA MET A 1 29.39 -15.10 -0.78
C MET A 1 28.20 -14.71 -1.67
N ILE A 2 28.18 -13.50 -2.22
CA ILE A 2 27.09 -13.07 -3.14
C ILE A 2 27.11 -13.99 -4.36
N ASP A 3 25.97 -14.60 -4.67
CA ASP A 3 25.75 -15.33 -5.90
C ASP A 3 24.39 -14.95 -6.50
N CYS A 4 24.43 -13.98 -7.41
CA CYS A 4 23.26 -13.47 -8.11
C CYS A 4 22.96 -14.34 -9.31
N ASP A 5 22.29 -15.47 -9.10
CA ASP A 5 21.89 -16.35 -10.20
C ASP A 5 20.76 -15.71 -11.03
N PRO A 6 20.97 -15.36 -12.31
CA PRO A 6 19.91 -14.82 -13.16
C PRO A 6 18.90 -15.88 -13.61
N ALA A 7 19.16 -17.17 -13.36
CA ALA A 7 18.31 -18.29 -13.71
C ALA A 7 18.06 -19.17 -12.47
N PRO A 8 17.21 -18.72 -11.53
CA PRO A 8 16.83 -19.56 -10.40
C PRO A 8 16.04 -20.79 -10.89
N PRO A 9 15.85 -21.82 -10.04
CA PRO A 9 15.21 -23.08 -10.45
C PRO A 9 13.87 -22.87 -11.17
N ASP A 10 13.60 -23.62 -12.24
CA ASP A 10 12.38 -23.47 -13.05
C ASP A 10 11.09 -23.71 -12.24
N ASN A 11 11.17 -24.54 -11.19
CA ASN A 11 10.05 -24.80 -10.28
C ASN A 11 9.89 -23.76 -9.16
N LEU A 12 10.74 -22.72 -9.13
CA LEU A 12 10.55 -21.56 -8.24
C LEU A 12 9.43 -20.67 -8.77
N GLN A 13 8.46 -20.39 -7.91
CA GLN A 13 7.42 -19.39 -8.12
C GLN A 13 7.56 -18.28 -7.08
N LEU A 14 7.55 -17.02 -7.51
CA LEU A 14 7.53 -15.84 -6.64
C LEU A 14 6.24 -15.08 -6.91
N LYS A 15 5.39 -14.92 -5.89
CA LYS A 15 4.09 -14.24 -6.03
C LYS A 15 3.65 -13.56 -4.74
N ILE A 16 2.63 -12.72 -4.83
CA ILE A 16 1.89 -12.26 -3.65
C ILE A 16 1.13 -13.47 -3.06
N ALA A 17 1.18 -13.65 -1.74
CA ALA A 17 0.33 -14.63 -1.06
C ALA A 17 -1.11 -14.08 -1.00
N ASP A 18 -1.96 -14.56 -1.92
CA ASP A 18 -3.32 -14.05 -2.15
C ASP A 18 -4.41 -15.06 -1.79
N THR A 19 -4.03 -16.23 -1.28
CA THR A 19 -4.94 -17.24 -0.75
C THR A 19 -4.72 -17.43 0.74
N ARG A 20 -5.77 -17.88 1.45
CA ARG A 20 -5.69 -18.23 2.88
C ARG A 20 -4.55 -19.23 3.15
N ASP A 21 -4.45 -20.28 2.34
CA ASP A 21 -3.48 -21.36 2.56
C ASP A 21 -2.04 -20.89 2.32
N GLU A 22 -1.80 -20.01 1.32
CA GLU A 22 -0.48 -19.41 1.12
C GLU A 22 -0.10 -18.46 2.25
N LEU A 23 -1.03 -17.62 2.72
CA LEU A 23 -0.82 -16.75 3.88
C LEU A 23 -0.52 -17.56 5.14
N GLU A 24 -1.29 -18.62 5.40
CA GLU A 24 -1.07 -19.52 6.53
C GLU A 24 0.32 -20.17 6.47
N ALA A 25 0.72 -20.69 5.31
CA ALA A 25 2.05 -21.27 5.13
C ALA A 25 3.17 -20.24 5.36
N CYS A 26 2.99 -18.99 4.90
CA CYS A 26 3.92 -17.90 5.18
C CYS A 26 4.02 -17.60 6.70
N PHE A 27 2.88 -17.52 7.38
CA PHE A 27 2.84 -17.19 8.81
C PHE A 27 3.36 -18.33 9.71
N ARG A 28 3.18 -19.59 9.30
CA ARG A 28 3.80 -20.76 9.96
C ARG A 28 5.31 -20.79 9.75
N LEU A 29 5.78 -20.62 8.51
CA LEU A 29 7.21 -20.57 8.22
C LEU A 29 7.90 -19.44 9.01
N LEU A 30 7.24 -18.28 9.08
CA LEU A 30 7.73 -17.15 9.85
C LEU A 30 7.78 -17.44 11.35
N HIS A 31 6.71 -18.03 11.90
CA HIS A 31 6.64 -18.46 13.30
C HIS A 31 7.82 -19.36 13.65
N ASP A 32 8.02 -20.44 12.91
CA ASP A 32 9.05 -21.43 13.23
C ASP A 32 10.45 -20.83 13.12
N ALA A 33 10.69 -19.96 12.14
CA ALA A 33 11.94 -19.22 12.00
C ALA A 33 12.20 -18.28 13.19
N TYR A 34 11.17 -17.59 13.69
CA TYR A 34 11.32 -16.62 14.77
C TYR A 34 11.41 -17.30 16.14
N VAL A 35 10.66 -18.39 16.36
CA VAL A 35 10.78 -19.22 17.57
C VAL A 35 12.17 -19.85 17.65
N SER A 36 12.65 -20.47 16.58
CA SER A 36 13.98 -21.10 16.55
C SER A 36 15.13 -20.10 16.75
N SER A 37 14.90 -18.82 16.42
CA SER A 37 15.87 -17.73 16.62
C SER A 37 15.67 -16.96 17.93
N GLY A 38 14.67 -17.30 18.75
CA GLY A 38 14.35 -16.61 20.01
C GLY A 38 13.65 -15.26 19.86
N PHE A 39 13.28 -14.85 18.65
CA PHE A 39 12.61 -13.57 18.35
C PHE A 39 11.12 -13.56 18.66
N MET A 40 10.54 -14.70 19.03
CA MET A 40 9.21 -14.81 19.61
C MET A 40 9.08 -16.03 20.50
N LYS A 41 8.15 -15.95 21.47
CA LYS A 41 7.64 -17.14 22.13
C LYS A 41 6.71 -17.90 21.17
N PRO A 42 6.65 -19.24 21.25
CA PRO A 42 5.69 -20.02 20.48
C PRO A 42 4.26 -19.52 20.72
N HIS A 43 3.51 -19.32 19.65
CA HIS A 43 2.09 -19.00 19.72
C HIS A 43 1.28 -20.31 19.57
N PRO A 44 0.19 -20.54 20.32
CA PRO A 44 -0.58 -21.79 20.25
C PRO A 44 -1.07 -22.19 18.85
N SER A 45 -1.31 -21.19 17.99
CA SER A 45 -1.71 -21.43 16.59
C SER A 45 -0.59 -21.95 15.69
N GLY A 46 0.67 -21.88 16.14
CA GLY A 46 1.84 -22.14 15.30
C GLY A 46 2.06 -21.10 14.21
N MET A 47 1.51 -19.90 14.35
CA MET A 47 1.61 -18.82 13.35
C MET A 47 2.06 -17.51 13.98
N ARG A 48 2.80 -16.71 13.21
CA ARG A 48 3.13 -15.33 13.54
C ARG A 48 2.26 -14.40 12.71
N VAL A 49 1.12 -14.03 13.27
CA VAL A 49 0.22 -13.00 12.73
C VAL A 49 0.26 -11.79 13.66
N THR A 50 0.25 -10.60 13.09
CA THR A 50 0.28 -9.32 13.81
C THR A 50 -0.81 -8.41 13.28
N GLN A 51 -1.23 -7.41 14.05
CA GLN A 51 -2.23 -6.43 13.63
C GLN A 51 -1.94 -5.75 12.28
N TYR A 52 -0.67 -5.63 11.90
CA TYR A 52 -0.27 -5.02 10.63
C TYR A 52 -0.66 -5.88 9.42
N HIS A 53 -0.74 -7.21 9.58
CA HIS A 53 -1.21 -8.10 8.52
C HIS A 53 -2.69 -7.88 8.18
N ALA A 54 -3.48 -7.29 9.08
CA ALA A 54 -4.88 -6.93 8.79
C ALA A 54 -5.00 -5.65 7.95
N LEU A 55 -3.92 -4.91 7.68
CA LEU A 55 -3.98 -3.65 6.94
C LEU A 55 -3.90 -3.90 5.42
N PRO A 56 -4.70 -3.20 4.60
CA PRO A 56 -4.60 -3.30 3.14
C PRO A 56 -3.30 -2.68 2.59
N THR A 57 -2.56 -1.94 3.42
CA THR A 57 -1.22 -1.42 3.12
C THR A 57 -0.10 -2.40 3.49
N THR A 58 -0.44 -3.67 3.77
CA THR A 58 0.52 -4.75 3.97
C THR A 58 0.42 -5.76 2.85
N THR A 59 1.56 -6.11 2.25
CA THR A 59 1.64 -7.16 1.22
C THR A 59 2.65 -8.21 1.65
N THR A 60 2.24 -9.48 1.65
CA THR A 60 3.12 -10.64 1.89
C THR A 60 3.50 -11.26 0.55
N LEU A 61 4.78 -11.40 0.28
CA LEU A 61 5.31 -12.13 -0.86
C LEU A 61 5.76 -13.52 -0.41
N CYS A 62 5.53 -14.53 -1.24
CA CYS A 62 5.98 -15.88 -1.00
C CYS A 62 6.86 -16.41 -2.15
N ALA A 63 7.82 -17.26 -1.78
CA ALA A 63 8.59 -18.10 -2.67
C ALA A 63 8.10 -19.53 -2.51
N LYS A 64 7.76 -20.19 -3.62
CA LYS A 64 7.23 -21.55 -3.65
C LYS A 64 8.11 -22.44 -4.52
N ILE A 65 8.36 -23.66 -4.06
CA ILE A 65 9.03 -24.73 -4.82
C ILE A 65 8.02 -25.87 -4.90
N ASP A 66 7.69 -26.31 -6.11
CA ASP A 66 6.70 -27.38 -6.35
C ASP A 66 5.37 -27.15 -5.62
N GLY A 67 4.93 -25.88 -5.56
CA GLY A 67 3.70 -25.46 -4.90
C GLY A 67 3.81 -25.24 -3.38
N VAL A 68 4.92 -25.62 -2.74
CA VAL A 68 5.13 -25.47 -1.29
C VAL A 68 5.83 -24.15 -0.98
N VAL A 69 5.32 -23.38 -0.02
CA VAL A 69 5.97 -22.14 0.44
C VAL A 69 7.28 -22.47 1.16
N VAL A 70 8.40 -21.97 0.64
CA VAL A 70 9.75 -22.15 1.18
C VAL A 70 10.42 -20.83 1.59
N GLY A 71 9.77 -19.70 1.33
CA GLY A 71 10.24 -18.40 1.77
C GLY A 71 9.13 -17.35 1.78
N THR A 72 9.28 -16.34 2.62
CA THR A 72 8.30 -15.24 2.81
C THR A 72 9.01 -13.94 3.13
N ILE A 73 8.41 -12.81 2.75
CA ILE A 73 8.80 -11.45 3.13
C ILE A 73 7.57 -10.55 3.07
N SER A 74 7.40 -9.62 4.02
CA SER A 74 6.26 -8.71 4.04
C SER A 74 6.72 -7.25 3.94
N MET A 75 5.93 -6.45 3.22
CA MET A 75 6.09 -5.01 3.13
C MET A 75 4.91 -4.36 3.83
N ILE A 76 5.17 -3.55 4.86
CA ILE A 76 4.17 -2.80 5.61
C ILE A 76 4.35 -1.32 5.28
N ARG A 77 3.55 -0.81 4.35
CA ARG A 77 3.54 0.62 4.03
C ARG A 77 2.84 1.39 5.14
N GLU A 78 3.38 2.56 5.45
CA GLU A 78 2.82 3.45 6.47
C GLU A 78 1.31 3.66 6.27
N GLY A 79 0.54 3.20 7.25
CA GLY A 79 -0.91 3.24 7.24
C GLY A 79 -1.48 3.85 8.52
N VAL A 80 -2.75 3.56 8.81
CA VAL A 80 -3.43 4.14 9.99
C VAL A 80 -2.84 3.67 11.34
N PHE A 81 -2.23 2.49 11.39
CA PHE A 81 -1.47 2.02 12.55
C PHE A 81 0.00 2.43 12.48
N GLY A 82 0.41 3.11 11.41
CA GLY A 82 1.80 3.28 11.04
C GLY A 82 2.47 1.94 10.69
N PHE A 83 3.70 1.73 11.13
CA PHE A 83 4.46 0.48 10.97
C PHE A 83 5.28 0.13 12.23
N PRO A 84 5.66 -1.15 12.46
CA PRO A 84 6.28 -1.61 13.70
C PRO A 84 7.49 -0.80 14.20
N LEU A 85 8.43 -0.45 13.32
CA LEU A 85 9.70 0.23 13.64
C LEU A 85 9.50 1.65 14.17
N GLN A 86 8.41 2.32 13.79
CA GLN A 86 8.23 3.77 14.05
C GLN A 86 8.20 4.15 15.53
N ALA A 87 7.81 3.22 16.40
CA ALA A 87 7.69 3.47 17.83
C ALA A 87 9.06 3.48 18.53
N ALA A 88 10.07 2.87 17.90
CA ALA A 88 11.37 2.61 18.52
C ALA A 88 12.52 3.41 17.90
N PHE A 89 12.35 3.98 16.69
CA PHE A 89 13.42 4.65 15.96
C PHE A 89 13.01 6.03 15.44
N ASP A 90 13.95 6.98 15.42
CA ASP A 90 13.76 8.32 14.86
C ASP A 90 13.84 8.29 13.32
N LEU A 91 12.76 8.74 12.69
CA LEU A 91 12.58 8.76 11.24
C LEU A 91 12.65 10.18 10.66
N SER A 92 12.99 11.20 11.45
CA SER A 92 12.96 12.61 11.04
C SER A 92 13.76 12.86 9.76
N GLU A 93 14.95 12.27 9.64
CA GLU A 93 15.78 12.38 8.41
C GLU A 93 15.18 11.67 7.20
N VAL A 94 14.47 10.55 7.42
CA VAL A 94 13.77 9.83 6.35
C VAL A 94 12.57 10.65 5.88
N ARG A 95 11.76 11.14 6.81
CA ARG A 95 10.58 11.98 6.54
C ARG A 95 10.94 13.29 5.86
N ALA A 96 12.07 13.89 6.20
CA ALA A 96 12.57 15.10 5.54
C ALA A 96 12.86 14.91 4.05
N LYS A 97 13.08 13.67 3.58
CA LYS A 97 13.27 13.35 2.15
C LYS A 97 11.95 13.11 1.41
N GLU A 98 10.83 13.10 2.13
CA GLU A 98 9.47 12.90 1.62
C GLU A 98 9.27 11.56 0.90
N GLY A 99 8.05 11.31 0.41
CA GLY A 99 7.67 10.05 -0.22
C GLY A 99 7.28 8.97 0.79
N GLN A 100 6.65 7.91 0.30
CA GLN A 100 6.11 6.85 1.15
C GLN A 100 7.22 6.00 1.78
N ILE A 101 7.01 5.64 3.04
CA ILE A 101 7.89 4.75 3.81
C ILE A 101 7.21 3.37 3.91
N ALA A 102 7.97 2.31 3.66
CA ALA A 102 7.54 0.94 3.91
C ALA A 102 8.57 0.20 4.76
N GLU A 103 8.10 -0.49 5.79
CA GLU A 103 8.92 -1.42 6.55
C GLU A 103 8.98 -2.76 5.84
N ILE A 104 10.20 -3.25 5.61
CA ILE A 104 10.42 -4.64 5.18
C ILE A 104 10.55 -5.50 6.45
N SER A 105 9.63 -6.44 6.60
CA SER A 105 9.50 -7.29 7.78
C SER A 105 9.27 -8.75 7.37
N ALA A 106 9.12 -9.62 8.37
CA ALA A 106 8.69 -11.01 8.18
C ALA A 106 9.52 -11.83 7.15
N LEU A 107 10.83 -11.56 7.05
CA LEU A 107 11.71 -12.31 6.16
C LEU A 107 12.05 -13.68 6.78
N ALA A 108 11.66 -14.76 6.13
CA ALA A 108 12.04 -16.11 6.52
C ALA A 108 12.27 -17.00 5.29
N VAL A 109 13.23 -17.93 5.42
CA VAL A 109 13.52 -18.98 4.43
C VAL A 109 13.52 -20.32 5.16
N HIS A 110 12.90 -21.33 4.56
CA HIS A 110 12.81 -22.68 5.11
C HIS A 110 14.22 -23.27 5.33
N PRO A 111 14.50 -23.96 6.46
CA PRO A 111 15.83 -24.45 6.82
C PRO A 111 16.58 -25.17 5.69
N ASP A 112 15.89 -26.06 4.98
CA ASP A 112 16.44 -26.85 3.87
C ASP A 112 17.00 -26.00 2.72
N TYR A 113 16.53 -24.75 2.61
CA TYR A 113 16.92 -23.83 1.55
C TYR A 113 17.90 -22.74 2.01
N ARG A 114 18.26 -22.66 3.30
CA ARG A 114 19.13 -21.57 3.82
C ARG A 114 20.58 -21.68 3.33
N LYS A 115 21.09 -22.89 3.10
CA LYS A 115 22.48 -23.15 2.70
C LYS A 115 22.68 -23.24 1.17
N THR A 116 21.71 -22.79 0.39
CA THR A 116 21.68 -22.88 -1.08
C THR A 116 22.32 -21.68 -1.79
N GLY A 117 23.28 -21.01 -1.15
CA GLY A 117 23.92 -19.82 -1.74
C GLY A 117 23.00 -18.60 -1.92
N GLY A 118 21.80 -18.63 -1.32
CA GLY A 118 20.81 -17.57 -1.47
C GLY A 118 19.80 -17.77 -2.61
N ALA A 119 19.65 -19.00 -3.11
CA ALA A 119 18.73 -19.35 -4.20
C ALA A 119 17.25 -19.00 -3.94
N ILE A 120 16.84 -18.81 -2.67
CA ILE A 120 15.51 -18.30 -2.30
C ILE A 120 15.57 -16.84 -1.84
N LEU A 121 16.57 -16.49 -1.02
CA LEU A 121 16.71 -15.17 -0.41
C LEU A 121 16.88 -14.06 -1.46
N PHE A 122 17.80 -14.24 -2.42
CA PHE A 122 18.04 -13.20 -3.44
C PHE A 122 16.86 -13.01 -4.38
N PRO A 123 16.18 -14.07 -4.88
CA PRO A 123 14.95 -13.88 -5.66
C PRO A 123 13.81 -13.22 -4.87
N LEU A 124 13.63 -13.53 -3.58
CA LEU A 124 12.67 -12.82 -2.72
C LEU A 124 13.01 -11.34 -2.56
N MET A 125 14.26 -11.01 -2.23
CA MET A 125 14.69 -9.61 -2.13
C MET A 125 14.52 -8.88 -3.46
N LYS A 126 14.80 -9.55 -4.59
CA LYS A 126 14.61 -8.98 -5.92
C LYS A 126 13.14 -8.70 -6.20
N PHE A 127 12.26 -9.64 -5.87
CA PHE A 127 10.84 -9.44 -6.03
C PHE A 127 10.31 -8.32 -5.12
N MET A 128 10.76 -8.25 -3.87
CA MET A 128 10.46 -7.13 -2.97
C MET A 128 10.91 -5.79 -3.58
N TYR A 129 12.13 -5.71 -4.10
CA TYR A 129 12.65 -4.50 -4.74
C TYR A 129 11.82 -4.07 -5.95
N GLU A 130 11.51 -5.00 -6.86
CA GLU A 130 10.68 -4.73 -8.03
C GLU A 130 9.25 -4.32 -7.63
N TYR A 131 8.67 -5.00 -6.63
CA TYR A 131 7.35 -4.67 -6.12
C TYR A 131 7.31 -3.25 -5.52
N CYS A 132 8.25 -2.92 -4.64
CA CYS A 132 8.33 -1.60 -4.02
C CYS A 132 8.55 -0.46 -5.03
N THR A 133 9.40 -0.68 -6.04
CA THR A 133 9.76 0.35 -7.02
C THR A 133 8.73 0.52 -8.14
N GLN A 134 7.97 -0.52 -8.49
CA GLN A 134 7.05 -0.49 -9.63
C GLN A 134 5.57 -0.47 -9.24
N TYR A 135 5.22 -0.98 -8.06
CA TYR A 135 3.82 -1.26 -7.70
C TYR A 135 3.40 -0.66 -6.37
N PHE A 136 4.28 -0.54 -5.38
CA PHE A 136 3.89 -0.18 -4.00
C PHE A 136 4.08 1.30 -3.67
N ASP A 137 4.40 2.14 -4.67
CA ASP A 137 4.70 3.57 -4.54
C ASP A 137 5.59 3.85 -3.33
N THR A 138 6.71 3.12 -3.22
CA THR A 138 7.59 3.22 -2.04
C THR A 138 8.83 4.01 -2.39
N ARG A 139 9.15 5.00 -1.55
CA ARG A 139 10.39 5.78 -1.68
C ARG A 139 11.47 5.28 -0.72
N HIS A 140 11.12 5.03 0.53
CA HIS A 140 12.06 4.62 1.57
C HIS A 140 11.69 3.26 2.10
N LEU A 141 12.66 2.35 2.07
CA LEU A 141 12.59 1.13 2.87
C LEU A 141 13.15 1.41 4.25
N VAL A 142 12.51 0.84 5.27
CA VAL A 142 13.07 0.76 6.62
C VAL A 142 13.07 -0.69 7.10
N ILE A 143 14.05 -1.06 7.91
CA ILE A 143 14.20 -2.39 8.49
C ILE A 143 14.57 -2.28 9.95
N ALA A 144 14.04 -3.18 10.78
CA ALA A 144 14.52 -3.46 12.12
C ALA A 144 15.10 -4.89 12.11
N VAL A 145 16.42 -5.01 12.23
CA VAL A 145 17.10 -6.31 12.15
C VAL A 145 17.97 -6.55 13.36
N ASN A 146 18.20 -7.82 13.70
CA ASN A 146 19.16 -8.17 14.74
C ASN A 146 20.57 -7.60 14.39
N PRO A 147 21.33 -7.06 15.36
CA PRO A 147 22.67 -6.53 15.14
C PRO A 147 23.61 -7.47 14.37
N ASP A 148 23.51 -8.79 14.57
CA ASP A 148 24.35 -9.79 13.90
C ASP A 148 24.03 -9.94 12.39
N LYS A 149 22.94 -9.33 11.92
CA LYS A 149 22.47 -9.42 10.54
C LYS A 149 22.57 -8.10 9.79
N ILE A 150 22.84 -6.98 10.46
CA ILE A 150 22.83 -5.66 9.83
C ILE A 150 23.91 -5.52 8.75
N GLU A 151 25.07 -6.16 8.93
CA GLU A 151 26.20 -6.08 8.00
C GLU A 151 25.82 -6.54 6.59
N LEU A 152 24.91 -7.53 6.48
CA LEU A 152 24.37 -7.98 5.20
C LEU A 152 23.68 -6.84 4.45
N TYR A 153 22.84 -6.07 5.14
CA TYR A 153 22.06 -4.99 4.54
C TYR A 153 22.89 -3.73 4.26
N GLU A 154 23.84 -3.42 5.14
CA GLU A 154 24.78 -2.30 4.96
C GLU A 154 25.77 -2.58 3.82
N SER A 155 26.36 -3.77 3.79
CA SER A 155 27.43 -4.08 2.83
C SER A 155 26.89 -4.42 1.45
N LEU A 156 25.74 -5.10 1.37
CA LEU A 156 25.19 -5.52 0.07
C LEU A 156 24.25 -4.50 -0.54
N LEU A 157 23.32 -3.99 0.27
CA LEU A 157 22.21 -3.15 -0.19
C LEU A 157 22.39 -1.68 0.21
N PHE A 158 23.46 -1.34 0.92
CA PHE A 158 23.80 0.01 1.36
C PHE A 158 22.69 0.70 2.18
N PHE A 159 22.00 -0.10 3.00
CA PHE A 159 21.16 0.46 4.06
C PHE A 159 22.01 1.34 4.98
N LYS A 160 21.45 2.47 5.40
CA LYS A 160 22.07 3.39 6.37
C LYS A 160 21.34 3.27 7.70
N ARG A 161 22.07 3.14 8.81
CA ARG A 161 21.45 3.10 10.14
C ARG A 161 20.65 4.37 10.42
N LEU A 162 19.52 4.21 11.11
CA LEU A 162 18.73 5.30 11.67
C LEU A 162 19.38 5.80 12.95
N ARG A 163 19.16 7.07 13.31
CA ARG A 163 19.63 7.63 14.60
C ARG A 163 19.04 6.85 15.78
N GLY A 164 19.80 6.68 16.86
CA GLY A 164 19.41 5.79 17.97
C GLY A 164 19.67 4.30 17.68
N ASN A 165 20.74 4.04 16.93
CA ASN A 165 21.12 2.83 16.19
C ASN A 165 20.77 1.46 16.78
N VAL A 166 20.67 1.28 18.09
CA VAL A 166 20.36 -0.01 18.73
C VAL A 166 19.28 0.21 19.79
N VAL A 167 18.21 -0.57 19.69
CA VAL A 167 17.20 -0.68 20.74
C VAL A 167 17.44 -2.02 21.44
N ASP A 168 17.82 -1.99 22.71
CA ASP A 168 18.21 -3.18 23.47
C ASP A 168 17.05 -4.15 23.69
N GLN A 169 15.82 -3.63 23.80
CA GLN A 169 14.59 -4.42 23.91
C GLN A 169 13.58 -3.98 22.86
N TYR A 170 13.52 -4.71 21.75
CA TYR A 170 12.52 -4.48 20.72
C TYR A 170 11.34 -5.43 20.91
N ASP A 171 10.21 -4.91 21.41
CA ASP A 171 9.01 -5.71 21.74
C ASP A 171 8.52 -6.54 20.55
N PHE A 172 8.62 -6.00 19.34
CA PHE A 172 8.21 -6.70 18.13
C PHE A 172 9.08 -7.94 17.84
N ALA A 173 10.27 -8.03 18.43
CA ALA A 173 11.18 -9.18 18.37
C ALA A 173 11.40 -9.82 19.76
N ASN A 174 10.39 -9.80 20.63
CA ASN A 174 10.42 -10.45 21.95
C ASN A 174 11.58 -9.98 22.84
N GLY A 175 11.87 -8.68 22.78
CA GLY A 175 12.93 -8.05 23.57
C GLY A 175 14.34 -8.31 23.05
N ALA A 176 14.49 -8.91 21.86
CA ALA A 176 15.79 -9.02 21.21
C ALA A 176 16.30 -7.63 20.79
N PRO A 177 17.63 -7.40 20.75
CA PRO A 177 18.18 -6.14 20.28
C PRO A 177 17.90 -5.96 18.79
N ALA A 178 17.64 -4.72 18.37
CA ALA A 178 17.37 -4.39 16.99
C ALA A 178 18.14 -3.14 16.53
N VAL A 179 18.65 -3.19 15.30
CA VAL A 179 19.20 -2.04 14.59
C VAL A 179 18.21 -1.58 13.52
N GLY A 180 17.83 -0.31 13.58
CA GLY A 180 17.02 0.35 12.58
C GLY A 180 17.90 0.84 11.43
N ALA A 181 17.50 0.58 10.19
CA ALA A 181 18.19 1.11 9.01
C ALA A 181 17.22 1.45 7.88
N THR A 182 17.67 2.27 6.92
CA THR A 182 16.87 2.73 5.78
C THR A 182 17.62 2.66 4.46
N LEU A 183 16.87 2.44 3.37
CA LEU A 183 17.34 2.54 2.00
C LEU A 183 16.40 3.45 1.19
N ASP A 184 16.97 4.48 0.57
CA ASP A 184 16.27 5.35 -0.37
C ASP A 184 16.26 4.72 -1.78
N LEU A 185 15.09 4.25 -2.21
CA LEU A 185 14.93 3.49 -3.44
C LEU A 185 15.15 4.31 -4.72
N ALA A 186 15.01 5.64 -4.70
CA ALA A 186 15.30 6.40 -5.92
C ALA A 186 16.80 6.66 -6.09
N HIS A 187 17.57 6.68 -4.99
CA HIS A 187 19.03 6.80 -5.06
C HIS A 187 19.73 5.43 -5.17
N ALA A 188 19.10 4.35 -4.72
CA ALA A 188 19.66 3.00 -4.72
C ALA A 188 20.22 2.53 -6.08
N PRO A 189 19.55 2.73 -7.24
CA PRO A 189 20.10 2.29 -8.53
C PRO A 189 21.47 2.88 -8.84
N ARG A 190 21.66 4.18 -8.63
CA ARG A 190 22.95 4.87 -8.87
C ARG A 190 24.03 4.37 -7.94
N LEU A 191 23.67 4.14 -6.68
CA LEU A 191 24.61 3.61 -5.69
C LEU A 191 25.05 2.18 -6.03
N PHE A 192 24.10 1.33 -6.43
CA PHE A 192 24.41 -0.02 -6.89
C PHE A 192 25.28 0.01 -8.14
N GLU A 193 24.97 0.85 -9.13
CA GLU A 193 25.74 0.98 -10.37
C GLU A 193 27.19 1.37 -10.07
N ASN A 194 27.41 2.38 -9.22
CA ASN A 194 28.74 2.85 -8.85
C ASN A 194 29.61 1.76 -8.22
N VAL A 195 29.05 0.87 -7.40
CA VAL A 195 29.83 -0.14 -6.67
C VAL A 195 29.89 -1.49 -7.40
N TYR A 196 28.79 -1.88 -8.05
CA TYR A 196 28.62 -3.19 -8.67
C TYR A 196 28.69 -3.18 -10.19
N GLY A 197 28.56 -2.04 -10.86
CA GLY A 197 28.45 -1.95 -12.33
C GLY A 197 29.58 -2.64 -13.09
N GLY A 198 30.83 -2.53 -12.60
CA GLY A 198 32.00 -3.20 -13.19
C GLY A 198 32.24 -4.64 -12.72
N ARG A 199 31.40 -5.20 -11.85
CA ARG A 199 31.57 -6.57 -11.32
C ARG A 199 31.06 -7.62 -12.31
N PRO A 200 31.61 -8.85 -12.28
CA PRO A 200 31.08 -9.97 -13.05
C PRO A 200 29.58 -10.21 -12.78
N PRO A 201 28.80 -10.71 -13.76
CA PRO A 201 27.33 -10.78 -13.65
C PRO A 201 26.81 -11.43 -12.36
N ARG A 202 27.37 -12.56 -11.92
CA ARG A 202 26.96 -13.28 -10.70
C ARG A 202 27.33 -12.56 -9.38
N LYS A 203 28.11 -11.48 -9.44
CA LYS A 203 28.48 -10.63 -8.29
C LYS A 203 28.00 -9.18 -8.46
N ASN A 204 27.10 -8.95 -9.41
CA ASN A 204 26.65 -7.61 -9.79
C ASN A 204 25.21 -7.38 -9.31
N LEU A 205 25.05 -6.83 -8.10
CA LEU A 205 23.74 -6.56 -7.53
C LEU A 205 22.98 -5.46 -8.29
N PHE A 206 23.68 -4.52 -8.93
CA PHE A 206 23.03 -3.53 -9.80
C PHE A 206 22.30 -4.22 -10.95
N ARG A 207 23.02 -5.04 -11.72
CA ARG A 207 22.43 -5.81 -12.82
C ARG A 207 21.29 -6.68 -12.30
N TYR A 208 21.51 -7.42 -11.20
CA TYR A 208 20.51 -8.33 -10.66
C TYR A 208 19.22 -7.63 -10.22
N PHE A 209 19.29 -6.57 -9.40
CA PHE A 209 18.08 -5.89 -8.91
C PHE A 209 17.43 -4.99 -9.96
N VAL A 210 18.21 -4.26 -10.75
CA VAL A 210 17.69 -3.19 -11.62
C VAL A 210 17.39 -3.68 -13.04
N GLN A 211 18.27 -4.51 -13.62
CA GLN A 211 18.23 -4.83 -15.05
C GLN A 211 17.69 -6.23 -15.35
N THR A 212 18.06 -7.23 -14.56
CA THR A 212 17.62 -8.62 -14.75
C THR A 212 16.11 -8.71 -14.54
N ARG A 213 15.42 -9.52 -15.33
CA ARG A 213 14.03 -9.93 -15.07
C ARG A 213 14.02 -11.41 -14.79
N LEU A 214 13.38 -11.81 -13.69
CA LEU A 214 13.23 -13.23 -13.38
C LEU A 214 11.88 -13.73 -13.90
N PRO A 215 11.83 -14.75 -14.77
CA PRO A 215 10.57 -15.29 -15.28
C PRO A 215 9.72 -15.91 -14.15
N ASN A 216 10.35 -16.28 -13.03
CA ASN A 216 9.72 -16.85 -11.84
C ASN A 216 8.83 -15.85 -11.08
N ILE A 217 9.00 -14.54 -11.32
CA ILE A 217 8.21 -13.49 -10.68
C ILE A 217 6.86 -13.34 -11.38
N GLN A 218 5.80 -13.64 -10.64
CA GLN A 218 4.43 -13.38 -11.06
C GLN A 218 4.06 -11.94 -10.69
N THR A 219 4.23 -11.05 -11.66
CA THR A 219 3.89 -9.63 -11.48
C THR A 219 2.40 -9.45 -11.20
N PRO A 220 2.01 -8.55 -10.26
CA PRO A 220 0.61 -8.25 -9.99
C PRO A 220 -0.10 -7.79 -11.26
N ARG A 221 -1.26 -8.38 -11.56
CA ARG A 221 -2.12 -7.94 -12.65
C ARG A 221 -3.06 -6.86 -12.13
N ARG A 222 -2.90 -5.63 -12.61
CA ARG A 222 -3.72 -4.49 -12.19
C ARG A 222 -4.37 -3.82 -13.39
N ARG A 223 -5.67 -3.53 -13.26
CA ARG A 223 -6.44 -2.76 -14.24
C ARG A 223 -6.11 -1.27 -14.12
N TYR A 224 -6.15 -0.78 -12.87
CA TYR A 224 -5.84 0.61 -12.53
C TYR A 224 -4.45 0.73 -11.90
N HIS A 225 -3.87 1.92 -11.92
CA HIS A 225 -2.57 2.23 -11.29
C HIS A 225 -2.68 2.34 -9.76
N THR A 226 -3.45 1.45 -9.11
CA THR A 226 -3.48 1.32 -7.65
C THR A 226 -2.09 1.03 -7.11
N THR A 227 -1.84 1.36 -5.84
CA THR A 227 -0.52 1.17 -5.20
C THR A 227 -0.53 0.12 -4.10
N ASN A 228 -1.62 -0.63 -3.95
CA ASN A 228 -1.77 -1.76 -3.02
C ASN A 228 -2.36 -2.96 -3.76
N ASP A 229 -2.11 -4.15 -3.23
CA ASP A 229 -2.82 -5.38 -3.57
C ASP A 229 -3.46 -5.96 -2.31
N PRO A 230 -4.64 -5.46 -1.88
CA PRO A 230 -5.32 -6.01 -0.72
C PRO A 230 -5.79 -7.44 -0.98
N VAL A 231 -5.61 -8.32 0.02
CA VAL A 231 -5.99 -9.75 -0.04
C VAL A 231 -6.93 -10.16 1.11
N MET A 232 -7.19 -9.25 2.06
CA MET A 232 -7.92 -9.55 3.29
C MET A 232 -9.43 -9.47 3.08
N THR A 233 -10.05 -10.60 2.73
CA THR A 233 -11.53 -10.75 2.73
C THR A 233 -12.07 -10.89 4.16
N PRO A 234 -13.39 -10.75 4.39
CA PRO A 234 -13.99 -11.02 5.70
C PRO A 234 -13.65 -12.42 6.24
N GLU A 235 -13.64 -13.44 5.39
CA GLU A 235 -13.33 -14.83 5.77
C GLU A 235 -11.87 -14.98 6.20
N ILE A 236 -10.94 -14.37 5.45
CA ILE A 236 -9.50 -14.40 5.77
C ILE A 236 -9.22 -13.65 7.07
N LEU A 237 -9.83 -12.47 7.26
CA LEU A 237 -9.71 -11.73 8.52
C LEU A 237 -10.26 -12.53 9.69
N HIS A 238 -11.43 -13.15 9.52
CA HIS A 238 -12.03 -13.98 10.56
C HIS A 238 -11.14 -15.17 10.93
N HIS A 239 -10.63 -15.90 9.93
CA HIS A 239 -9.74 -17.04 10.13
C HIS A 239 -8.51 -16.66 10.95
N PHE A 240 -7.76 -15.64 10.52
CA PHE A 240 -6.50 -15.32 11.19
C PHE A 240 -6.70 -14.60 12.52
N PHE A 241 -7.59 -13.61 12.59
CA PHE A 241 -7.65 -12.68 13.72
C PHE A 241 -8.72 -12.98 14.77
N ASN A 242 -9.73 -13.78 14.46
CA ASN A 242 -10.76 -14.18 15.44
C ASN A 242 -10.65 -15.66 15.84
N VAL A 243 -10.29 -16.54 14.89
CA VAL A 243 -10.22 -17.99 15.15
C VAL A 243 -8.80 -18.42 15.52
N ALA A 244 -7.83 -18.16 14.65
CA ALA A 244 -6.50 -18.75 14.80
C ALA A 244 -5.66 -18.05 15.85
N THR A 245 -5.58 -16.71 15.85
CA THR A 245 -4.72 -15.98 16.79
C THR A 245 -5.46 -15.11 17.79
N GLN A 246 -6.76 -14.87 17.61
CA GLN A 246 -7.53 -13.93 18.42
C GLN A 246 -6.95 -12.50 18.45
N GLY A 247 -6.12 -12.13 17.46
CA GLY A 247 -5.40 -10.86 17.43
C GLY A 247 -6.29 -9.60 17.47
N PHE A 248 -7.58 -9.70 17.12
CA PHE A 248 -8.51 -8.57 17.28
C PHE A 248 -8.93 -8.31 18.73
N ALA A 249 -8.87 -9.31 19.61
CA ALA A 249 -9.17 -9.13 21.02
C ALA A 249 -8.16 -8.21 21.73
N GLU A 250 -6.91 -8.19 21.24
CA GLU A 250 -5.80 -7.41 21.80
C GLU A 250 -5.76 -5.95 21.31
N LEU A 251 -6.62 -5.57 20.36
CA LEU A 251 -6.62 -4.20 19.83
C LEU A 251 -7.24 -3.22 20.85
N ASP A 252 -6.56 -2.09 21.02
CA ASP A 252 -7.11 -0.91 21.72
C ASP A 252 -8.27 -0.26 20.93
N GLU A 253 -9.08 0.56 21.61
CA GLU A 253 -10.27 1.19 21.01
C GLU A 253 -9.93 2.01 19.76
N ARG A 254 -8.81 2.75 19.79
CA ARG A 254 -8.39 3.57 18.66
C ARG A 254 -8.13 2.71 17.43
N ARG A 255 -7.42 1.58 17.59
CA ARG A 255 -7.12 0.65 16.49
C ARG A 255 -8.37 -0.04 15.96
N ARG A 256 -9.33 -0.39 16.82
CA ARG A 256 -10.63 -0.93 16.41
C ARG A 256 -11.36 0.05 15.49
N LEU A 257 -11.47 1.32 15.91
CA LEU A 257 -12.13 2.37 15.13
C LEU A 257 -11.43 2.63 13.79
N LEU A 258 -10.10 2.65 13.77
CA LEU A 258 -9.31 2.82 12.54
C LEU A 258 -9.44 1.63 11.59
N LEU A 259 -9.57 0.40 12.10
CA LEU A 259 -9.76 -0.77 11.25
C LEU A 259 -11.14 -0.74 10.57
N ARG A 260 -12.19 -0.34 11.31
CA ARG A 260 -13.54 -0.15 10.77
C ARG A 260 -13.63 1.00 9.77
N SER A 261 -12.77 2.01 9.88
CA SER A 261 -12.74 3.11 8.91
C SER A 261 -12.09 2.72 7.57
N ILE A 262 -11.27 1.66 7.56
CA ILE A 262 -10.67 1.11 6.34
C ILE A 262 -11.64 0.14 5.64
N TYR A 263 -12.28 -0.74 6.41
CA TYR A 263 -13.12 -1.82 5.90
C TYR A 263 -14.60 -1.45 5.98
N GLY A 264 -15.04 -0.59 5.06
CA GLY A 264 -16.43 -0.10 5.00
C GLY A 264 -17.39 -0.95 4.16
N LEU A 265 -16.94 -2.07 3.59
CA LEU A 265 -17.75 -2.92 2.72
C LEU A 265 -18.65 -3.90 3.50
N PRO A 266 -19.78 -4.33 2.92
CA PRO A 266 -20.64 -5.35 3.54
C PRO A 266 -19.87 -6.63 3.89
N GLY A 267 -20.17 -7.22 5.05
CA GLY A 267 -19.54 -8.44 5.54
C GLY A 267 -18.33 -8.21 6.46
N TYR A 268 -17.67 -7.04 6.40
CA TYR A 268 -16.58 -6.74 7.33
C TYR A 268 -17.08 -6.42 8.75
N ASP A 269 -18.23 -5.76 8.89
CA ASP A 269 -18.76 -5.37 10.20
C ASP A 269 -18.97 -6.54 11.18
N SER A 270 -19.26 -7.74 10.67
CA SER A 270 -19.48 -8.96 11.46
C SER A 270 -18.20 -9.64 11.92
N VAL A 271 -17.06 -9.34 11.29
CA VAL A 271 -15.75 -9.94 11.61
C VAL A 271 -14.83 -8.97 12.34
N LEU A 272 -15.08 -7.67 12.24
CA LEU A 272 -14.30 -6.64 12.91
C LEU A 272 -14.74 -6.43 14.37
N PRO A 273 -13.80 -6.12 15.27
CA PRO A 273 -14.12 -5.89 16.68
C PRO A 273 -15.12 -4.75 16.82
N ALA A 274 -16.13 -4.95 17.69
CA ALA A 274 -17.13 -3.93 17.98
C ALA A 274 -16.49 -2.74 18.71
N PRO A 275 -16.91 -1.50 18.41
CA PRO A 275 -16.50 -0.33 19.18
C PRO A 275 -17.08 -0.42 20.60
N THR A 276 -16.29 -0.01 21.59
CA THR A 276 -16.68 -0.11 23.00
C THR A 276 -17.61 1.04 23.42
N ALA A 277 -17.67 2.12 22.63
CA ALA A 277 -18.57 3.25 22.80
C ALA A 277 -19.14 3.74 21.43
N PRO A 278 -20.33 4.36 21.39
CA PRO A 278 -20.82 4.98 20.17
C PRO A 278 -19.86 6.07 19.69
N LEU A 279 -19.68 6.19 18.37
CA LEU A 279 -18.78 7.10 17.64
C LEU A 279 -18.97 8.62 17.92
N ALA A 280 -19.76 8.99 18.93
CA ALA A 280 -20.04 10.36 19.30
C ALA A 280 -18.82 10.98 20.02
N GLY A 281 -17.92 11.61 19.25
CA GLY A 281 -16.88 12.49 19.78
C GLY A 281 -15.47 12.25 19.26
N HIS A 282 -15.24 11.23 18.43
CA HIS A 282 -13.95 11.03 17.77
C HIS A 282 -14.01 11.63 16.36
N HIS A 283 -12.89 12.27 15.94
CA HIS A 283 -12.72 13.03 14.69
C HIS A 283 -13.63 12.53 13.55
N PRO A 284 -14.29 13.43 12.79
CA PRO A 284 -15.25 13.03 11.77
C PRO A 284 -14.62 11.96 10.87
N LEU A 285 -15.08 10.72 11.02
CA LEU A 285 -14.76 9.63 10.11
C LEU A 285 -15.14 10.14 8.72
N ARG A 286 -14.13 10.33 7.87
CA ARG A 286 -14.26 11.13 6.66
C ARG A 286 -15.34 10.54 5.74
N ARG A 287 -16.19 11.42 5.20
CA ARG A 287 -17.37 11.09 4.38
C ARG A 287 -17.06 10.44 3.02
N HIS A 288 -15.83 10.52 2.52
CA HIS A 288 -15.43 9.96 1.23
C HIS A 288 -14.17 9.11 1.37
N GLN A 289 -14.27 7.84 0.96
CA GLN A 289 -13.15 6.93 0.87
C GLN A 289 -12.18 7.42 -0.21
N ARG A 290 -10.90 7.48 0.15
CA ARG A 290 -9.81 7.96 -0.71
C ARG A 290 -8.94 6.78 -1.06
N PHE A 291 -8.66 6.60 -2.34
CA PHE A 291 -7.93 5.45 -2.85
C PHE A 291 -6.55 5.88 -3.30
N SER A 292 -5.52 5.18 -2.80
CA SER A 292 -4.13 5.44 -3.17
C SER A 292 -3.79 4.80 -4.52
N LEU A 293 -3.35 5.64 -5.44
CA LEU A 293 -2.95 5.26 -6.80
C LEU A 293 -1.80 6.15 -7.25
N ARG A 294 -1.17 5.84 -8.38
CA ARG A 294 -0.14 6.70 -8.96
C ARG A 294 -0.34 6.81 -10.46
N CYS A 295 -1.27 7.69 -10.84
CA CYS A 295 -1.71 7.85 -12.22
C CYS A 295 -0.99 9.01 -12.91
N PRO A 296 -0.34 8.79 -14.06
CA PRO A 296 0.10 9.88 -14.93
C PRO A 296 -1.09 10.72 -15.38
N ALA A 297 -0.93 12.04 -15.39
CA ALA A 297 -1.98 12.95 -15.82
C ALA A 297 -1.42 14.21 -16.50
N GLN A 298 -2.28 14.88 -17.24
CA GLN A 298 -2.04 16.20 -17.83
C GLN A 298 -3.17 17.16 -17.44
N LEU A 299 -2.83 18.37 -17.03
CA LEU A 299 -3.76 19.44 -16.67
C LEU A 299 -3.68 20.58 -17.68
N THR A 300 -4.82 21.03 -18.16
CA THR A 300 -4.94 22.24 -18.98
C THR A 300 -5.76 23.27 -18.20
N LEU A 301 -5.18 24.44 -17.93
CA LEU A 301 -5.86 25.58 -17.29
C LEU A 301 -6.13 26.63 -18.37
N GLY A 302 -7.37 27.07 -18.55
CA GLY A 302 -7.72 28.06 -19.59
C GLY A 302 -7.26 27.65 -21.00
N GLN A 303 -6.44 28.50 -21.65
CA GLN A 303 -5.81 28.24 -22.96
C GLN A 303 -4.32 27.88 -22.86
N ASP A 304 -3.84 27.55 -21.67
CA ASP A 304 -2.43 27.23 -21.46
C ASP A 304 -2.05 25.86 -22.05
N SER A 305 -0.76 25.64 -22.25
CA SER A 305 -0.22 24.33 -22.62
C SER A 305 -0.44 23.29 -21.51
N PRO A 306 -0.67 22.00 -21.84
CA PRO A 306 -0.84 20.95 -20.84
C PRO A 306 0.37 20.82 -19.89
N LEU A 307 0.09 20.81 -18.60
CA LEU A 307 1.06 20.64 -17.51
C LEU A 307 1.05 19.18 -17.01
N PRO A 308 2.22 18.54 -16.82
CA PRO A 308 2.28 17.18 -16.30
C PRO A 308 1.94 17.15 -14.80
N LEU A 309 1.10 16.19 -14.41
CA LEU A 309 0.72 15.89 -13.03
C LEU A 309 0.88 14.39 -12.74
N THR A 310 1.00 14.05 -11.46
CA THR A 310 0.82 12.66 -10.99
C THR A 310 -0.29 12.62 -9.95
N VAL A 311 -1.42 11.99 -10.28
CA VAL A 311 -2.53 11.81 -9.33
C VAL A 311 -2.16 10.69 -8.36
N ILE A 312 -2.14 11.03 -7.07
CA ILE A 312 -1.69 10.13 -5.99
C ILE A 312 -2.84 9.57 -5.13
N GLU A 313 -4.00 10.23 -5.20
CA GLU A 313 -5.17 9.85 -4.45
C GLU A 313 -6.42 10.31 -5.19
N LEU A 314 -7.48 9.50 -5.23
CA LEU A 314 -8.77 9.92 -5.79
C LEU A 314 -9.96 9.50 -4.92
N SER A 315 -11.07 10.19 -5.12
CA SER A 315 -12.39 9.86 -4.60
C SER A 315 -13.46 10.23 -5.63
N ALA A 316 -14.74 9.96 -5.32
CA ALA A 316 -15.86 10.32 -6.19
C ALA A 316 -15.89 11.81 -6.57
N GLY A 317 -15.51 12.72 -5.65
CA GLY A 317 -15.65 14.17 -5.82
C GLY A 317 -14.36 14.95 -6.08
N GLY A 318 -13.20 14.28 -6.15
CA GLY A 318 -11.92 14.97 -6.18
C GLY A 318 -10.72 14.05 -6.29
N PHE A 319 -9.55 14.66 -6.46
CA PHE A 319 -8.28 13.96 -6.36
C PHE A 319 -7.18 14.86 -5.79
N GLN A 320 -6.09 14.24 -5.36
CA GLN A 320 -4.86 14.92 -4.99
C GLN A 320 -3.77 14.55 -5.99
N ALA A 321 -2.97 15.52 -6.42
CA ALA A 321 -1.87 15.30 -7.35
C ALA A 321 -0.59 16.05 -6.95
N GLU A 322 0.54 15.50 -7.39
CA GLU A 322 1.86 16.11 -7.38
C GLU A 322 2.06 16.92 -8.66
N SER A 323 2.58 18.15 -8.52
CA SER A 323 2.97 19.02 -9.65
C SER A 323 4.32 19.68 -9.38
N LYS A 324 5.25 19.57 -10.33
CA LYS A 324 6.53 20.30 -10.28
C LYS A 324 6.38 21.78 -10.61
N VAL A 325 5.26 22.15 -11.25
CA VAL A 325 4.95 23.54 -11.61
C VAL A 325 3.94 24.09 -10.61
N PRO A 326 4.16 25.27 -10.02
CA PRO A 326 3.18 25.91 -9.16
C PRO A 326 1.86 26.13 -9.89
N LEU A 327 0.75 25.73 -9.27
CA LEU A 327 -0.59 25.90 -9.84
C LEU A 327 -1.36 27.03 -9.13
N PRO A 328 -2.07 27.90 -9.88
CA PRO A 328 -2.94 28.90 -9.29
C PRO A 328 -4.13 28.25 -8.59
N LEU A 329 -4.46 28.73 -7.39
CA LEU A 329 -5.67 28.34 -6.67
C LEU A 329 -6.91 28.91 -7.38
N ASP A 330 -8.03 28.22 -7.21
CA ASP A 330 -9.34 28.54 -7.79
C ASP A 330 -9.38 28.57 -9.32
N ALA A 331 -8.32 28.11 -9.98
CA ALA A 331 -8.27 27.98 -11.42
C ALA A 331 -9.07 26.76 -11.88
N ASP A 332 -9.90 26.97 -12.91
CA ASP A 332 -10.67 25.95 -13.59
C ASP A 332 -9.89 25.37 -14.78
N GLY A 333 -10.08 24.08 -15.03
CA GLY A 333 -9.38 23.40 -16.11
C GLY A 333 -9.97 22.04 -16.46
N ALA A 334 -9.23 21.32 -17.29
CA ALA A 334 -9.49 19.94 -17.63
C ALA A 334 -8.26 19.08 -17.31
N ALA A 335 -8.49 17.92 -16.72
CA ALA A 335 -7.44 16.93 -16.47
C ALA A 335 -7.70 15.67 -17.31
N VAL A 336 -6.66 15.21 -18.00
CA VAL A 336 -6.63 13.89 -18.67
C VAL A 336 -5.77 12.96 -17.81
N ILE A 337 -6.38 11.92 -17.26
CA ILE A 337 -5.80 11.06 -16.24
C ILE A 337 -5.76 9.62 -16.77
N GLU A 338 -4.58 9.04 -16.88
CA GLU A 338 -4.43 7.61 -17.17
C GLU A 338 -4.70 6.83 -15.88
N LEU A 339 -5.95 6.40 -15.66
CA LEU A 339 -6.33 5.60 -14.48
C LEU A 339 -5.75 4.19 -14.54
N GLY A 340 -5.49 3.70 -15.75
CA GLY A 340 -4.83 2.44 -16.06
C GLY A 340 -4.51 2.37 -17.56
N ARG A 341 -3.76 1.35 -17.98
CA ARG A 341 -3.24 1.23 -19.38
C ARG A 341 -4.32 1.34 -20.47
N HIS A 342 -5.56 1.01 -20.15
CA HIS A 342 -6.70 1.04 -21.08
C HIS A 342 -7.85 1.94 -20.61
N ASP A 343 -7.65 2.68 -19.52
CA ASP A 343 -8.68 3.51 -18.89
C ASP A 343 -8.11 4.94 -18.72
N VAL A 344 -8.28 5.79 -19.74
CA VAL A 344 -7.89 7.21 -19.70
C VAL A 344 -9.13 8.09 -19.51
N SER A 345 -9.23 8.81 -18.41
CA SER A 345 -10.37 9.64 -18.07
C SER A 345 -10.11 11.13 -18.35
N SER A 346 -11.14 11.83 -18.82
CA SER A 346 -11.15 13.28 -18.98
C SER A 346 -12.17 13.90 -18.02
N VAL A 347 -11.72 14.78 -17.13
CA VAL A 347 -12.55 15.40 -16.09
C VAL A 347 -12.39 16.91 -16.04
N ARG A 348 -13.46 17.64 -15.68
CA ARG A 348 -13.41 19.08 -15.40
C ARG A 348 -13.07 19.31 -13.93
N VAL A 349 -12.12 20.18 -13.67
CA VAL A 349 -11.51 20.33 -12.34
C VAL A 349 -11.35 21.78 -11.93
N ARG A 350 -11.40 22.02 -10.63
CA ARG A 350 -10.94 23.26 -9.98
C ARG A 350 -9.82 22.96 -9.00
N VAL A 351 -8.76 23.78 -9.01
CA VAL A 351 -7.69 23.70 -8.00
C VAL A 351 -8.19 24.32 -6.69
N VAL A 352 -8.35 23.53 -5.64
CA VAL A 352 -9.00 23.98 -4.39
C VAL A 352 -8.05 24.06 -3.19
N ARG A 353 -6.87 23.46 -3.27
CA ARG A 353 -5.93 23.43 -2.15
C ARG A 353 -4.50 23.32 -2.61
N HIS A 354 -3.61 24.03 -1.93
CA HIS A 354 -2.18 23.78 -1.97
C HIS A 354 -1.77 23.15 -0.64
N GLY A 355 -1.24 21.93 -0.70
CA GLY A 355 -0.75 21.15 0.44
C GLY A 355 0.61 21.59 0.96
N GLY A 356 1.23 22.59 0.31
CA GLY A 356 2.58 23.06 0.59
C GLY A 356 3.61 22.55 -0.43
N PRO A 357 4.80 23.18 -0.47
CA PRO A 357 5.89 22.74 -1.32
C PRO A 357 6.41 21.37 -0.87
N SER A 358 6.74 20.49 -1.83
CA SER A 358 7.59 19.33 -1.60
C SER A 358 8.91 19.49 -2.35
N SER A 359 9.99 19.17 -1.66
CA SER A 359 11.38 19.35 -2.11
C SER A 359 11.74 18.47 -3.32
N ASN A 360 11.14 17.28 -3.43
CA ASN A 360 11.48 16.30 -4.49
C ASN A 360 10.35 16.06 -5.52
N TYR A 361 9.08 16.28 -5.14
CA TYR A 361 7.91 15.97 -5.98
C TYR A 361 7.19 17.22 -6.52
N GLY A 362 7.59 18.42 -6.09
CA GLY A 362 6.88 19.65 -6.37
C GLY A 362 5.73 19.90 -5.38
N GLY A 363 4.82 20.82 -5.65
CA GLY A 363 3.69 21.08 -4.74
C GLY A 363 2.65 19.95 -4.78
N PHE A 364 2.00 19.69 -3.63
CA PHE A 364 0.78 18.87 -3.59
C PHE A 364 -0.45 19.76 -3.80
N TYR A 365 -1.34 19.33 -4.68
CA TYR A 365 -2.55 20.09 -5.03
C TYR A 365 -3.79 19.23 -4.88
N GLY A 366 -4.83 19.80 -4.28
CA GLY A 366 -6.17 19.21 -4.22
C GLY A 366 -7.03 19.75 -5.35
N PHE A 367 -7.74 18.85 -6.01
CA PHE A 367 -8.65 19.15 -7.12
C PHE A 367 -10.07 18.70 -6.76
N GLN A 368 -11.03 19.57 -7.00
CA GLN A 368 -12.45 19.24 -6.95
C GLN A 368 -12.93 18.95 -8.38
N LEU A 369 -13.78 17.94 -8.52
CA LEU A 369 -14.39 17.59 -9.80
C LEU A 369 -15.71 18.34 -9.98
N GLU A 370 -15.88 18.96 -11.15
CA GLU A 370 -17.14 19.58 -11.55
C GLU A 370 -17.96 18.62 -12.43
N GLU A 371 -17.29 17.96 -13.38
CA GLU A 371 -17.87 16.98 -14.28
C GLU A 371 -16.95 15.78 -14.43
N THR A 372 -17.54 14.59 -14.49
CA THR A 372 -16.81 13.31 -14.60
C THR A 372 -17.31 12.48 -15.77
N ASP A 373 -16.38 11.86 -16.48
CA ASP A 373 -16.71 10.91 -17.54
C ASP A 373 -17.10 9.53 -16.99
N GLU A 374 -17.48 8.62 -17.87
CA GLU A 374 -17.83 7.23 -17.49
C GLU A 374 -16.63 6.47 -16.92
N ARG A 375 -15.41 6.71 -17.45
CA ARG A 375 -14.19 5.99 -17.05
C ARG A 375 -13.82 6.32 -15.60
N TRP A 376 -13.94 7.59 -15.19
CA TRP A 376 -13.78 8.02 -13.81
C TRP A 376 -14.78 7.32 -12.90
N ARG A 377 -16.08 7.42 -13.22
CA ARG A 377 -17.16 6.84 -12.41
C ARG A 377 -17.01 5.33 -12.26
N ARG A 378 -16.63 4.63 -13.33
CA ARG A 378 -16.37 3.19 -13.30
C ARG A 378 -15.15 2.83 -12.45
N CYS A 379 -14.08 3.62 -12.49
CA CYS A 379 -12.90 3.42 -11.65
C CYS A 379 -13.25 3.58 -10.16
N VAL A 380 -13.91 4.69 -9.81
CA VAL A 380 -14.37 4.95 -8.43
C VAL A 380 -15.29 3.84 -7.95
N ALA A 381 -16.31 3.46 -8.73
CA ALA A 381 -17.23 2.40 -8.35
C ALA A 381 -16.54 1.05 -8.15
N ALA A 382 -15.53 0.72 -8.97
CA ALA A 382 -14.75 -0.50 -8.81
C ALA A 382 -13.93 -0.48 -7.51
N LEU A 383 -13.32 0.66 -7.18
CA LEU A 383 -12.54 0.85 -5.96
C LEU A 383 -13.40 0.85 -4.70
N GLU A 384 -14.58 1.47 -4.74
CA GLU A 384 -15.55 1.47 -3.64
C GLU A 384 -16.19 0.11 -3.42
N GLY A 385 -16.39 -0.68 -4.48
CA GLY A 385 -17.01 -2.01 -4.41
C GLY A 385 -16.06 -3.19 -4.24
N GLY A 386 -14.75 -3.00 -4.44
CA GLY A 386 -13.74 -4.07 -4.44
C GLY A 386 -13.17 -4.37 -3.06
N GLN A 387 -13.10 -5.65 -2.68
CA GLN A 387 -12.50 -6.09 -1.42
C GLN A 387 -11.00 -6.40 -1.60
N THR A 388 -10.66 -6.94 -2.77
CA THR A 388 -9.32 -7.43 -3.10
C THR A 388 -8.83 -6.87 -4.44
N ALA A 389 -7.53 -7.00 -4.69
CA ALA A 389 -6.95 -6.66 -6.00
C ALA A 389 -7.64 -7.40 -7.16
N ALA A 390 -8.08 -8.64 -6.93
CA ALA A 390 -8.76 -9.46 -7.93
C ALA A 390 -10.15 -8.92 -8.31
N ASP A 391 -10.84 -8.22 -7.40
CA ASP A 391 -12.18 -7.66 -7.68
C ASP A 391 -12.11 -6.53 -8.70
N LEU A 392 -11.03 -5.73 -8.66
CA LEU A 392 -10.79 -4.62 -9.60
C LEU A 392 -10.56 -5.08 -11.04
N MET A 393 -10.24 -6.36 -11.24
CA MET A 393 -10.02 -6.94 -12.56
C MET A 393 -11.32 -7.36 -13.25
N ARG A 394 -12.44 -7.44 -12.53
CA ARG A 394 -13.71 -7.86 -13.11
C ARG A 394 -14.34 -6.72 -13.92
N PRO A 395 -15.01 -7.01 -15.06
CA PRO A 395 -15.83 -6.01 -15.72
C PRO A 395 -16.97 -5.60 -14.78
N MET A 396 -17.07 -4.31 -14.44
CA MET A 396 -18.24 -3.83 -13.71
C MET A 396 -19.47 -3.86 -14.63
N PRO A 397 -20.64 -4.28 -14.15
CA PRO A 397 -21.90 -4.04 -14.85
C PRO A 397 -22.05 -2.53 -15.06
N VAL A 398 -22.38 -2.11 -16.28
CA VAL A 398 -22.69 -0.70 -16.56
C VAL A 398 -23.97 -0.37 -15.80
N ALA A 399 -23.87 0.45 -14.75
CA ALA A 399 -25.04 0.97 -14.09
C ALA A 399 -25.77 1.90 -15.07
N SER A 400 -27.00 1.53 -15.47
CA SER A 400 -27.87 2.43 -16.22
C SER A 400 -28.09 3.69 -15.39
N VAL A 401 -27.75 4.85 -15.94
CA VAL A 401 -28.03 6.13 -15.31
C VAL A 401 -29.54 6.24 -15.16
N ALA A 402 -30.06 6.01 -13.95
CA ALA A 402 -31.43 6.39 -13.63
C ALA A 402 -31.45 7.92 -13.66
N SER A 403 -32.14 8.48 -14.66
CA SER A 403 -32.49 9.89 -14.72
C SER A 403 -33.12 10.30 -13.39
N ALA A 404 -32.64 11.40 -12.81
CA ALA A 404 -33.22 11.99 -11.61
C ALA A 404 -34.76 12.12 -11.78
N PRO A 405 -35.55 11.87 -10.73
CA PRO A 405 -37.00 12.03 -10.83
C PRO A 405 -37.31 13.50 -11.11
N ASP A 406 -38.08 13.71 -12.18
CA ASP A 406 -38.57 15.00 -12.64
C ASP A 406 -39.29 15.71 -11.50
N THR A 407 -38.77 16.87 -11.08
CA THR A 407 -39.36 17.64 -9.99
C THR A 407 -40.59 18.36 -10.56
N PRO A 408 -41.82 18.12 -10.07
CA PRO A 408 -42.99 18.73 -10.68
C PRO A 408 -42.96 20.26 -10.48
N ARG A 409 -42.99 20.99 -11.60
CA ARG A 409 -43.19 22.44 -11.66
C ARG A 409 -44.42 22.81 -10.82
N ARG A 410 -44.23 23.57 -9.74
CA ARG A 410 -45.32 24.25 -9.03
C ARG A 410 -45.98 25.24 -10.00
N ALA A 411 -47.21 24.95 -10.39
CA ALA A 411 -48.08 25.88 -11.07
C ALA A 411 -48.37 27.08 -10.14
N ALA A 412 -48.16 28.29 -10.67
CA ALA A 412 -48.66 29.52 -10.07
C ALA A 412 -50.18 29.50 -10.17
N SER A 413 -50.87 29.57 -9.03
CA SER A 413 -52.31 29.84 -8.99
C SER A 413 -52.54 31.12 -8.22
N ASP A 414 -52.91 32.15 -8.98
CA ASP A 414 -53.62 33.35 -8.56
C ASP A 414 -54.70 33.05 -7.51
N ARG A 415 -54.72 33.82 -6.43
CA ARG A 415 -55.94 34.07 -5.64
C ARG A 415 -55.96 35.51 -5.16
N SER A 416 -56.75 36.31 -5.88
CA SER A 416 -57.29 37.58 -5.42
C SER A 416 -58.80 37.43 -5.16
N ALA A 417 -59.22 38.02 -4.04
CA ALA A 417 -60.53 38.61 -3.71
C ALA A 417 -61.73 37.74 -3.22
N TYR A 418 -61.95 37.85 -1.88
CA TYR A 418 -63.17 38.30 -1.15
C TYR A 418 -64.48 37.46 -1.13
N PRO A 419 -65.49 37.74 -0.25
CA PRO A 419 -65.54 38.54 1.01
C PRO A 419 -66.34 37.96 2.23
N SER A 420 -66.16 38.64 3.38
CA SER A 420 -67.12 39.01 4.47
C SER A 420 -67.93 37.97 5.29
N ALA A 421 -67.82 38.08 6.63
CA ALA A 421 -68.88 38.45 7.60
C ALA A 421 -68.58 37.85 9.01
N GLY A 422 -68.35 38.68 10.04
CA GLY A 422 -69.23 38.82 11.23
C GLY A 422 -68.90 37.78 12.32
N ARG A 423 -68.65 38.09 13.60
CA ARG A 423 -68.86 39.23 14.49
C ARG A 423 -67.68 39.35 15.45
#